data_AF-A0A961Q716-F1
#
_entry.id   AF-A0A961Q716-F1
#
_cell.length_a   1.000
_cell.length_b   1.000
_cell.length_c   1.000
_cell.angle_alpha   90.00
_cell.angle_beta   90.00
_cell.angle_gamma   90.00
#
_symmetry.space_group_name_H-M   'P 1'
#
loop_
_entity.id
_entity.type
_entity.pdbx_description
1 polymer ?
#
loop_
_entity_poly.entity_id
_entity_poly.type
_entity_poly.pdbx_seq_one_letter_code
_entity_poly.pdbx_strand_id
1 'polypeptide(L)'
;MYAVIKTGGKQYRVAADQKIQIEKLAGSPGDQVEFTDVLMVSNGGTIDIGAPFVAGATVVGEIASQDRGPHITIFKKRRRKHYRRKNGHRQDLTSVTIREILMGGAKPAKKAAAPKKETAPVAAAATLASGLAEGVSPDDISLIGGIGPKFQKGLKGMGITTLAQIAGWTEADVERVETELNAKGRVAREEWIEQAKELLDGKPPRAKTDRARAKDQE
;
A
#
# COMPACT_ATOMS: atom_id res chain seq x y z
N MET A 1 15.94 -30.17 1.84
CA MET A 1 16.91 -29.21 1.30
C MET A 1 16.87 -27.95 2.16
N TYR A 2 18.01 -27.37 2.52
CA TYR A 2 18.06 -26.09 3.25
C TYR A 2 19.23 -25.22 2.78
N ALA A 3 19.14 -23.92 2.99
CA ALA A 3 20.18 -22.94 2.68
C ALA A 3 20.53 -22.10 3.91
N VAL A 4 21.70 -21.48 3.89
CA VAL A 4 22.07 -20.40 4.81
C VAL A 4 22.18 -19.10 4.02
N ILE A 5 21.30 -18.15 4.30
CA ILE A 5 21.25 -16.85 3.63
C ILE A 5 21.80 -15.76 4.53
N LYS A 6 22.41 -14.73 3.93
CA LYS A 6 22.81 -13.50 4.62
C LYS A 6 21.79 -12.41 4.31
N THR A 7 21.18 -11.83 5.34
CA THR A 7 20.29 -10.66 5.19
C THR A 7 20.31 -9.81 6.46
N GLY A 8 20.21 -8.49 6.30
CA GLY A 8 20.21 -7.55 7.43
C GLY A 8 21.45 -7.65 8.33
N GLY A 9 22.59 -8.09 7.79
CA GLY A 9 23.84 -8.30 8.55
C GLY A 9 23.86 -9.59 9.40
N LYS A 10 22.84 -10.44 9.32
CA LYS A 10 22.73 -11.71 10.05
C LYS A 10 22.66 -12.89 9.06
N GLN A 11 22.92 -14.09 9.56
CA GLN A 11 22.78 -15.32 8.80
C GLN A 11 21.58 -16.13 9.30
N TYR A 12 20.78 -16.65 8.38
CA TYR A 12 19.59 -17.43 8.68
C TYR A 12 19.63 -18.76 7.97
N ARG A 13 19.35 -19.84 8.71
CA ARG A 13 19.08 -21.16 8.13
C ARG A 13 17.63 -21.18 7.67
N VAL A 14 17.43 -21.51 6.40
CA VAL A 14 16.12 -21.51 5.74
C VAL A 14 15.86 -22.83 5.03
N ALA A 15 14.65 -23.34 5.16
CA ALA A 15 14.10 -24.43 4.36
C ALA A 15 12.88 -23.94 3.57
N ALA A 16 12.47 -24.69 2.55
CA ALA A 16 11.23 -24.42 1.82
C ALA A 16 10.03 -24.43 2.79
N ASP A 17 9.05 -23.56 2.53
CA ASP A 17 7.83 -23.30 3.31
C ASP A 17 8.05 -22.82 4.75
N GLN A 18 9.30 -22.50 5.13
CA GLN A 18 9.60 -21.96 6.45
C GLN A 18 9.30 -20.47 6.52
N LYS A 19 8.60 -20.03 7.58
CA LYS A 19 8.46 -18.61 7.94
C LYS A 19 9.62 -18.17 8.81
N ILE A 20 10.30 -17.09 8.42
CA ILE A 20 11.38 -16.46 9.16
C ILE A 20 11.08 -14.98 9.40
N GLN A 21 11.62 -14.44 10.50
CA GLN A 21 11.52 -13.02 10.83
C GLN A 21 12.90 -12.37 10.70
N ILE A 22 12.98 -11.35 9.85
CA ILE A 22 14.23 -10.70 9.47
C ILE A 22 14.09 -9.17 9.59
N GLU A 23 15.20 -8.47 9.36
CA GLU A 23 15.21 -7.00 9.31
C GLU A 23 14.27 -6.48 8.21
N LYS A 24 13.92 -5.19 8.29
CA LYS A 24 13.00 -4.55 7.35
C LYS A 24 13.47 -4.68 5.91
N LEU A 25 12.57 -5.17 5.05
CA LEU A 25 12.74 -5.21 3.60
C LEU A 25 11.76 -4.25 2.91
N ALA A 26 12.12 -3.79 1.71
CA ALA A 26 11.24 -3.04 0.85
C ALA A 26 10.22 -3.98 0.16
N GLY A 27 8.97 -3.55 0.05
CA GLY A 27 7.87 -4.32 -0.54
C GLY A 27 6.58 -4.22 0.28
N SER A 28 5.53 -4.86 -0.17
CA SER A 28 4.24 -5.05 0.51
C SER A 28 4.02 -6.53 0.83
N PRO A 29 3.11 -6.88 1.76
CA PRO A 29 2.71 -8.27 1.95
C PRO A 29 2.20 -8.89 0.64
N GLY A 30 2.69 -10.08 0.30
CA GLY A 30 2.42 -10.80 -0.95
C GLY A 30 3.50 -10.61 -2.03
N ASP A 31 4.40 -9.63 -1.87
CA ASP A 31 5.48 -9.42 -2.83
C ASP A 31 6.56 -10.52 -2.72
N GLN A 32 7.12 -10.87 -3.87
CA GLN A 32 8.23 -11.82 -3.98
C GLN A 32 9.56 -11.10 -3.72
N VAL A 33 10.43 -11.74 -2.95
CA VAL A 33 11.77 -11.24 -2.62
C VAL A 33 12.80 -12.31 -2.97
N GLU A 34 13.85 -11.89 -3.65
CA GLU A 34 14.97 -12.74 -4.03
C GLU A 34 16.16 -12.45 -3.11
N PHE A 35 16.74 -13.50 -2.54
CA PHE A 35 17.96 -13.46 -1.75
C PHE A 35 19.10 -14.07 -2.56
N THR A 36 20.00 -13.20 -3.02
CA THR A 36 21.21 -13.57 -3.80
C THR A 36 22.36 -14.04 -2.91
N ASP A 37 22.41 -13.53 -1.68
CA ASP A 37 23.52 -13.76 -0.76
C ASP A 37 23.36 -15.10 -0.02
N VAL A 38 23.57 -16.19 -0.77
CA VAL A 38 23.49 -17.57 -0.25
C VAL A 38 24.90 -18.07 0.07
N LEU A 39 25.14 -18.43 1.33
CA LEU A 39 26.45 -18.86 1.83
C LEU A 39 26.66 -20.37 1.68
N MET A 40 25.59 -21.16 1.84
CA MET A 40 25.65 -22.61 1.89
C MET A 40 24.31 -23.19 1.43
N VAL A 41 24.35 -24.29 0.69
CA VAL A 41 23.16 -25.08 0.33
C VAL A 41 23.41 -26.54 0.68
N SER A 42 22.42 -27.21 1.26
CA SER A 42 22.45 -28.63 1.55
C SER A 42 21.30 -29.35 0.86
N ASN A 43 21.66 -30.28 -0.03
CA ASN A 43 20.73 -31.09 -0.80
C ASN A 43 20.93 -32.58 -0.50
N GLY A 44 20.16 -33.11 0.45
CA GLY A 44 20.01 -34.56 0.67
C GLY A 44 21.28 -35.34 0.99
N GLY A 45 22.38 -34.67 1.36
CA GLY A 45 23.68 -35.28 1.65
C GLY A 45 24.86 -34.53 1.03
N THR A 46 24.64 -33.85 -0.11
CA THR A 46 25.66 -32.98 -0.72
C THR A 46 25.56 -31.59 -0.11
N ILE A 47 26.70 -31.02 0.28
CA ILE A 47 26.80 -29.70 0.89
C ILE A 47 27.71 -28.83 0.03
N ASP A 48 27.12 -27.80 -0.56
CA ASP A 48 27.83 -26.78 -1.33
C ASP A 48 28.09 -25.58 -0.42
N ILE A 49 29.36 -25.27 -0.19
CA ILE A 49 29.81 -24.15 0.63
C ILE A 49 30.40 -23.08 -0.28
N GLY A 50 29.91 -21.85 -0.17
CA GLY A 50 30.34 -20.72 -0.97
C GLY A 50 31.70 -20.15 -0.57
N ALA A 51 32.38 -19.52 -1.52
CA ALA A 51 33.63 -18.79 -1.30
C ALA A 51 33.60 -17.43 -2.03
N PRO A 52 32.92 -16.39 -1.52
CA PRO A 52 32.16 -16.30 -0.26
C PRO A 52 30.68 -16.73 -0.37
N PHE A 53 30.14 -16.82 -1.58
CA PHE A 53 28.75 -17.22 -1.85
C PHE A 53 28.72 -18.41 -2.81
N VAL A 54 27.62 -19.17 -2.79
CA VAL A 54 27.41 -20.28 -3.74
C VAL A 54 26.97 -19.70 -5.09
N ALA A 55 27.79 -19.88 -6.12
CA ALA A 55 27.53 -19.30 -7.43
C ALA A 55 26.21 -19.83 -8.03
N GLY A 56 25.35 -18.91 -8.48
CA GLY A 56 24.07 -19.25 -9.10
C GLY A 56 23.01 -19.80 -8.14
N ALA A 57 23.23 -19.73 -6.82
CA ALA A 57 22.20 -20.02 -5.83
C ALA A 57 21.31 -18.79 -5.60
N THR A 58 20.01 -18.98 -5.50
CA THR A 58 19.06 -17.92 -5.16
C THR A 58 17.96 -18.49 -4.31
N VAL A 59 17.66 -17.83 -3.19
CA VAL A 59 16.52 -18.21 -2.34
C VAL A 59 15.39 -17.23 -2.60
N VAL A 60 14.22 -17.76 -2.87
CA VAL A 60 13.05 -16.97 -3.21
C VAL A 60 12.08 -17.06 -2.05
N GLY A 61 11.64 -15.91 -1.56
CA GLY A 61 10.65 -15.78 -0.50
C GLY A 61 9.48 -14.90 -0.90
N GLU A 62 8.42 -14.97 -0.12
CA GLU A 62 7.26 -14.08 -0.20
C GLU A 62 7.08 -13.35 1.13
N ILE A 63 6.85 -12.04 1.08
CA ILE A 63 6.61 -11.24 2.28
C ILE A 63 5.25 -11.63 2.86
N ALA A 64 5.24 -12.24 4.03
CA ALA A 64 4.00 -12.61 4.72
C ALA A 64 3.38 -11.40 5.45
N SER A 65 4.21 -10.62 6.15
CA SER A 65 3.75 -9.44 6.90
C SER A 65 4.91 -8.50 7.23
N GLN A 66 4.56 -7.23 7.48
CA GLN A 66 5.47 -6.23 8.04
C GLN A 66 4.97 -5.84 9.42
N ASP A 67 5.77 -6.15 10.43
CA ASP A 67 5.38 -6.07 11.83
C ASP A 67 6.36 -5.19 12.60
N ARG A 68 5.89 -4.61 13.71
CA ARG A 68 6.77 -3.96 14.68
C ARG A 68 7.03 -4.93 15.82
N GLY A 69 8.31 -5.11 16.14
CA GLY A 69 8.77 -5.97 17.22
C GLY A 69 8.26 -5.55 18.60
N PRO A 70 8.61 -6.33 19.63
CA PRO A 70 8.23 -6.04 21.00
C PRO A 70 8.75 -4.66 21.44
N HIS A 71 8.00 -4.00 22.33
CA HIS A 71 8.42 -2.71 22.88
C HIS A 71 9.59 -2.91 23.84
N ILE A 72 10.76 -2.43 23.44
CA ILE A 72 11.95 -2.44 24.26
C ILE A 72 12.02 -1.09 24.99
N THR A 73 12.02 -1.14 26.32
CA THR A 73 12.18 0.05 27.15
C THR A 73 13.65 0.35 27.36
N ILE A 74 14.16 1.40 26.73
CA ILE A 74 15.52 1.89 26.92
C ILE A 74 15.51 2.84 28.12
N PHE A 75 16.07 2.39 29.23
CA PHE A 75 16.17 3.17 30.47
C PHE A 75 17.63 3.54 30.77
N LYS A 76 17.93 4.84 30.80
CA LYS A 76 19.25 5.38 31.13
C LYS A 76 19.15 6.14 32.46
N LYS A 77 19.99 5.81 33.45
CA LYS A 77 20.03 6.49 34.76
C LYS A 77 21.46 6.70 35.21
N ARG A 78 21.78 7.89 35.74
CA ARG A 78 23.04 8.16 36.43
C ARG A 78 22.75 8.54 37.89
N ARG A 79 23.41 7.85 38.82
CA ARG A 79 23.20 8.03 40.27
C ARG A 79 23.67 9.43 40.69
N ARG A 80 22.89 10.13 41.53
CA ARG A 80 23.20 11.46 42.10
C ARG A 80 23.45 12.59 41.07
N LYS A 81 23.11 12.39 39.80
CA LYS A 81 23.24 13.41 38.75
C LYS A 81 21.88 13.90 38.24
N HIS A 82 20.79 13.58 38.93
CA HIS A 82 19.41 13.86 38.52
C HIS A 82 19.11 13.48 37.05
N TYR A 83 19.85 12.53 36.49
CA TYR A 83 19.72 12.09 35.10
C TYR A 83 19.00 10.74 35.07
N ARG A 84 17.81 10.75 34.48
CA ARG A 84 17.00 9.58 34.17
C ARG A 84 16.26 9.84 32.85
N ARG A 85 16.41 8.95 31.87
CA ARG A 85 15.69 8.99 30.59
C ARG A 85 15.08 7.62 30.34
N LYS A 86 13.82 7.58 29.90
CA LYS A 86 13.09 6.37 29.54
C LYS A 86 12.52 6.59 28.16
N ASN A 87 13.03 5.86 27.17
CA ASN A 87 12.54 5.91 25.80
C ASN A 87 12.07 4.51 25.38
N GLY A 88 11.09 4.47 24.48
CA GLY A 88 10.67 3.24 23.82
C GLY A 88 11.44 3.01 22.52
N HIS A 89 11.70 1.76 22.18
CA HIS A 89 12.10 1.34 20.84
C HIS A 89 11.24 0.17 20.39
N ARG A 90 10.86 0.16 19.12
CA ARG A 90 10.23 -0.97 18.45
C ARG A 90 10.87 -1.11 17.08
N GLN A 91 11.52 -2.24 16.87
CA GLN A 91 12.19 -2.57 15.61
C GLN A 91 11.16 -2.90 14.53
N ASP A 92 11.35 -2.38 13.32
CA ASP A 92 10.57 -2.80 12.16
C ASP A 92 11.13 -4.14 11.67
N LEU A 93 10.26 -5.15 11.55
CA LEU A 93 10.63 -6.51 11.18
C LEU A 93 9.76 -6.97 10.03
N THR A 94 10.33 -7.76 9.14
CA THR A 94 9.60 -8.37 8.03
C THR A 94 9.54 -9.86 8.24
N SER A 95 8.33 -10.40 8.20
CA SER A 95 8.10 -11.84 8.20
C SER A 95 8.07 -12.33 6.76
N VAL A 96 8.96 -13.25 6.41
CA VAL A 96 9.08 -13.82 5.06
C VAL A 96 8.86 -15.31 5.11
N THR A 97 8.03 -15.82 4.20
CA THR A 97 7.89 -17.27 3.97
C THR A 97 8.77 -17.66 2.79
N ILE A 98 9.65 -18.62 2.99
CA ILE A 98 10.55 -19.10 1.94
C ILE A 98 9.79 -20.03 1.01
N ARG A 99 9.84 -19.78 -0.30
CA ARG A 99 9.13 -20.56 -1.32
C ARG A 99 10.03 -21.63 -1.90
N GLU A 100 11.12 -21.22 -2.54
CA GLU A 100 12.01 -22.10 -3.29
C GLU A 100 13.48 -21.75 -3.06
N ILE A 101 14.31 -22.79 -3.14
CA ILE A 101 15.78 -22.67 -3.11
C ILE A 101 16.27 -23.14 -4.47
N LEU A 102 16.73 -22.20 -5.29
CA LEU A 102 17.17 -22.42 -6.65
C LEU A 102 18.70 -22.55 -6.70
N MET A 103 19.18 -23.42 -7.58
CA MET A 103 20.61 -23.60 -7.88
C MET A 103 20.85 -23.50 -9.39
N GLY A 104 22.07 -23.17 -9.80
CA GLY A 104 22.47 -23.19 -11.21
C GLY A 104 21.98 -22.01 -12.05
N GLY A 105 21.64 -20.88 -11.43
CA GLY A 105 21.18 -19.67 -12.16
C GLY A 105 19.77 -19.78 -12.72
N ALA A 106 18.98 -20.75 -12.25
CA ALA A 106 17.57 -20.84 -12.56
C ALA A 106 16.88 -19.56 -12.09
N LYS A 107 16.16 -18.89 -13.01
CA LYS A 107 15.33 -17.74 -12.65
C LYS A 107 14.14 -18.23 -11.82
N PRO A 108 13.71 -17.45 -10.82
CA PRO A 108 12.48 -17.76 -10.10
C PRO A 108 11.35 -17.99 -11.09
N ALA A 109 10.53 -19.00 -10.79
CA ALA A 109 9.23 -19.07 -11.43
C ALA A 109 8.55 -17.75 -11.09
N LYS A 110 8.45 -16.84 -12.08
CA LYS A 110 7.60 -15.66 -11.96
C LYS A 110 6.26 -16.21 -11.52
N LYS A 111 5.88 -15.97 -10.28
CA LYS A 111 4.49 -16.05 -9.90
C LYS A 111 3.85 -15.05 -10.84
N ALA A 112 3.18 -15.56 -11.88
CA ALA A 112 2.19 -14.81 -12.62
C ALA A 112 1.42 -14.09 -11.54
N ALA A 113 1.43 -12.75 -11.60
CA ALA A 113 0.73 -11.92 -10.65
C ALA A 113 -0.65 -12.56 -10.48
N ALA A 114 -0.83 -13.26 -9.34
CA ALA A 114 -2.14 -13.76 -9.00
C ALA A 114 -2.91 -12.45 -8.86
N PRO A 115 -3.94 -12.24 -9.70
CA PRO A 115 -4.63 -10.99 -9.74
C PRO A 115 -5.05 -10.69 -8.30
N LYS A 116 -4.90 -9.43 -7.89
CA LYS A 116 -5.85 -8.87 -6.92
C LYS A 116 -7.19 -9.46 -7.29
N LYS A 117 -7.82 -10.15 -6.34
CA LYS A 117 -9.09 -10.85 -6.49
C LYS A 117 -10.11 -9.93 -7.19
N GLU A 118 -10.07 -9.96 -8.52
CA GLU A 118 -11.12 -9.58 -9.43
C GLU A 118 -12.08 -10.74 -9.35
N THR A 119 -13.13 -10.54 -8.56
CA THR A 119 -14.40 -11.23 -8.77
C THR A 119 -14.95 -10.73 -10.09
N ALA A 120 -14.82 -11.54 -11.15
CA ALA A 120 -15.71 -11.50 -12.31
C ALA A 120 -16.68 -12.69 -12.21
N PRO A 121 -17.88 -12.68 -12.83
CA PRO A 121 -18.58 -11.57 -13.48
C PRO A 121 -20.07 -11.47 -13.05
N VAL A 122 -20.66 -10.28 -13.12
CA VAL A 122 -22.05 -10.19 -13.60
C VAL A 122 -22.03 -9.24 -14.78
N ALA A 123 -21.94 -9.83 -15.96
CA ALA A 123 -22.28 -9.18 -17.21
C ALA A 123 -23.80 -8.99 -17.24
N ALA A 124 -24.27 -7.78 -16.90
CA ALA A 124 -25.59 -7.26 -17.26
C ALA A 124 -25.70 -5.78 -16.88
N ALA A 125 -25.09 -4.88 -17.67
CA ALA A 125 -25.54 -3.49 -17.86
C ALA A 125 -24.58 -2.73 -18.81
N ALA A 126 -24.29 -3.31 -19.98
CA ALA A 126 -23.85 -2.52 -21.12
C ALA A 126 -25.10 -2.00 -21.85
N THR A 127 -25.83 -1.07 -21.23
CA THR A 127 -26.83 -0.21 -21.87
C THR A 127 -27.13 0.95 -20.94
N LEU A 128 -27.02 2.17 -21.46
CA LEU A 128 -27.37 3.47 -20.87
C LEU A 128 -26.27 4.19 -20.07
N ALA A 129 -25.26 4.69 -20.78
CA ALA A 129 -24.74 6.05 -20.54
C ALA A 129 -24.00 6.61 -21.77
N SER A 130 -24.55 6.39 -22.97
CA SER A 130 -24.38 7.33 -24.08
C SER A 130 -25.58 8.27 -24.02
N GLY A 131 -25.43 9.35 -23.26
CA GLY A 131 -26.45 10.38 -23.14
C GLY A 131 -26.17 11.36 -22.01
N LEU A 132 -25.74 12.56 -22.41
CA LEU A 132 -25.72 13.84 -21.70
C LEU A 132 -24.32 14.42 -21.35
N ALA A 133 -24.01 15.45 -22.14
CA ALA A 133 -23.06 16.55 -21.94
C ALA A 133 -21.59 16.32 -22.33
N GLU A 134 -21.34 16.21 -23.64
CA GLU A 134 -20.17 16.87 -24.24
C GLU A 134 -20.24 18.38 -23.95
N GLY A 135 -19.15 18.93 -23.40
CA GLY A 135 -18.96 20.38 -23.28
C GLY A 135 -19.09 21.00 -21.88
N VAL A 136 -18.74 20.30 -20.79
CA VAL A 136 -18.78 20.89 -19.44
C VAL A 136 -17.37 21.33 -19.00
N SER A 137 -17.26 22.60 -18.63
CA SER A 137 -16.05 23.23 -18.09
C SER A 137 -15.47 22.43 -16.91
N PRO A 138 -14.14 22.35 -16.73
CA PRO A 138 -13.55 21.69 -15.58
C PRO A 138 -13.82 22.52 -14.31
N ASP A 139 -14.88 22.20 -13.58
CA ASP A 139 -15.14 22.82 -12.28
C ASP A 139 -14.08 22.41 -11.25
N ASP A 140 -13.70 23.33 -10.34
CA ASP A 140 -12.73 23.02 -9.30
C ASP A 140 -13.35 22.24 -8.13
N ILE A 141 -13.34 20.91 -8.25
CA ILE A 141 -13.82 19.95 -7.22
C ILE A 141 -13.11 20.16 -5.86
N SER A 142 -11.95 20.81 -5.81
CA SER A 142 -11.22 21.02 -4.55
C SER A 142 -11.93 21.94 -3.55
N LEU A 143 -12.98 22.65 -3.99
CA LEU A 143 -13.81 23.51 -3.16
C LEU A 143 -14.78 22.74 -2.24
N ILE A 144 -14.97 21.43 -2.47
CA ILE A 144 -15.76 20.57 -1.57
C ILE A 144 -14.92 20.24 -0.33
N GLY A 145 -15.46 20.58 0.83
CA GLY A 145 -14.84 20.34 2.12
C GLY A 145 -14.52 18.86 2.32
N GLY A 146 -13.23 18.55 2.50
CA GLY A 146 -12.74 17.20 2.71
C GLY A 146 -12.18 16.49 1.48
N ILE A 147 -12.39 17.06 0.28
CA ILE A 147 -11.69 16.65 -0.95
C ILE A 147 -10.31 17.29 -0.99
N GLY A 148 -9.33 16.65 -0.35
CA GLY A 148 -7.91 17.05 -0.43
C GLY A 148 -7.24 16.64 -1.75
N PRO A 149 -5.97 17.05 -2.00
CA PRO A 149 -5.24 16.79 -3.25
C PRO A 149 -5.17 15.32 -3.66
N LYS A 150 -5.11 14.40 -2.68
CA LYS A 150 -5.13 12.95 -2.91
C LYS A 150 -6.45 12.48 -3.52
N PHE A 151 -7.57 12.95 -2.98
CA PHE A 151 -8.91 12.59 -3.46
C PHE A 151 -9.22 13.27 -4.78
N GLN A 152 -8.79 14.53 -4.97
CA GLN A 152 -8.89 15.22 -6.25
C GLN A 152 -8.17 14.45 -7.37
N LYS A 153 -6.94 13.96 -7.11
CA LYS A 153 -6.20 13.14 -8.08
C LYS A 153 -6.91 11.81 -8.35
N GLY A 154 -7.47 11.18 -7.33
CA GLY A 154 -8.25 9.94 -7.48
C GLY A 154 -9.52 10.13 -8.31
N LEU A 155 -10.30 11.18 -8.02
CA LEU A 155 -11.52 11.54 -8.76
C LEU A 155 -11.21 11.86 -10.23
N LYS A 156 -10.18 12.68 -10.49
CA LYS A 156 -9.70 12.95 -11.86
C LYS A 156 -9.27 11.68 -12.59
N GLY A 157 -8.61 10.75 -11.89
CA GLY A 157 -8.24 9.45 -12.43
C GLY A 157 -9.43 8.56 -12.81
N MET A 158 -10.57 8.72 -12.16
CA MET A 158 -11.84 8.05 -12.48
C MET A 158 -12.67 8.81 -13.53
N GLY A 159 -12.15 9.91 -14.10
CA GLY A 159 -12.89 10.76 -15.03
C GLY A 159 -13.91 11.68 -14.38
N ILE A 160 -13.99 11.71 -13.05
CA ILE A 160 -14.88 12.59 -12.29
C ILE A 160 -14.20 13.95 -12.15
N THR A 161 -14.62 14.90 -12.98
CA THR A 161 -13.95 16.20 -13.18
C THR A 161 -14.85 17.40 -13.02
N THR A 162 -16.17 17.21 -12.85
CA THR A 162 -17.16 18.29 -12.71
C THR A 162 -17.97 18.15 -11.43
N LEU A 163 -18.51 19.28 -10.92
CA LEU A 163 -19.38 19.28 -9.74
C LEU A 163 -20.73 18.62 -10.05
N ALA A 164 -21.22 18.75 -11.29
CA ALA A 164 -22.45 18.12 -11.76
C ALA A 164 -22.42 16.59 -11.64
N GLN A 165 -21.26 15.96 -11.92
CA GLN A 165 -21.08 14.51 -11.77
C GLN A 165 -21.20 14.07 -10.31
N ILE A 166 -20.67 14.86 -9.37
CA ILE A 166 -20.73 14.55 -7.93
C ILE A 166 -22.14 14.77 -7.37
N ALA A 167 -22.81 15.84 -7.81
CA ALA A 167 -24.18 16.14 -7.41
C ALA A 167 -25.20 15.06 -7.83
N GLY A 168 -24.90 14.32 -8.90
CA GLY A 168 -25.72 13.24 -9.44
C GLY A 168 -25.39 11.83 -8.96
N TRP A 169 -24.47 11.66 -8.00
CA TRP A 169 -24.10 10.32 -7.52
C TRP A 169 -25.27 9.61 -6.86
N THR A 170 -25.48 8.37 -7.30
CA THR A 170 -26.37 7.41 -6.63
C THR A 170 -25.63 6.74 -5.45
N GLU A 171 -26.37 6.05 -4.57
CA GLU A 171 -25.77 5.31 -3.45
C GLU A 171 -24.73 4.28 -3.93
N ALA A 172 -24.95 3.66 -5.09
CA ALA A 172 -23.99 2.75 -5.71
C ALA A 172 -22.71 3.46 -6.20
N ASP A 173 -22.82 4.68 -6.73
CA ASP A 173 -21.66 5.48 -7.13
C ASP A 173 -20.83 5.92 -5.92
N VAL A 174 -21.50 6.26 -4.81
CA VAL A 174 -20.85 6.58 -3.54
C VAL A 174 -20.06 5.38 -3.03
N GLU A 175 -20.65 4.18 -3.00
CA GLU A 175 -19.95 2.96 -2.57
C GLU A 175 -18.75 2.64 -3.45
N ARG A 176 -18.89 2.80 -4.78
CA ARG A 176 -17.77 2.61 -5.72
C ARG A 176 -16.64 3.60 -5.46
N VAL A 177 -16.96 4.88 -5.30
CA VAL A 177 -15.98 5.94 -5.03
C VAL A 177 -15.33 5.75 -3.65
N GLU A 178 -16.09 5.37 -2.63
CA GLU A 178 -15.56 5.15 -1.28
C GLU A 178 -14.64 3.94 -1.20
N THR A 179 -14.95 2.87 -1.94
CA THR A 179 -14.10 1.67 -2.01
C THR A 179 -12.83 1.93 -2.81
N GLU A 180 -12.91 2.58 -3.96
CA GLU A 180 -11.76 2.91 -4.81
C GLU A 180 -10.83 3.95 -4.16
N LEU A 181 -11.38 4.98 -3.52
CA LEU A 181 -10.60 6.02 -2.85
C LEU A 181 -10.18 5.64 -1.42
N ASN A 182 -10.63 4.50 -0.90
CA ASN A 182 -10.48 4.10 0.50
C ASN A 182 -10.96 5.22 1.46
N ALA A 183 -12.10 5.82 1.11
CA ALA A 183 -12.73 6.96 1.76
C ALA A 183 -14.00 6.56 2.52
N LYS A 184 -14.02 5.36 3.11
CA LYS A 184 -15.22 4.74 3.71
C LYS A 184 -15.97 5.68 4.67
N GLY A 185 -17.25 5.91 4.39
CA GLY A 185 -18.17 6.75 5.15
C GLY A 185 -17.86 8.25 5.11
N ARG A 186 -16.92 8.69 4.27
CA ARG A 186 -16.47 10.09 4.22
C ARG A 186 -17.37 10.92 3.32
N VAL A 187 -17.86 10.35 2.21
CA VAL A 187 -18.73 11.06 1.27
C VAL A 187 -20.04 11.45 1.94
N ALA A 188 -20.60 10.54 2.76
CA ALA A 188 -21.79 10.79 3.57
C ALA A 188 -21.51 11.75 4.75
N ARG A 189 -20.42 11.55 5.50
CA ARG A 189 -20.11 12.37 6.69
C ARG A 189 -19.74 13.81 6.35
N GLU A 190 -19.09 14.02 5.22
CA GLU A 190 -18.68 15.35 4.76
C GLU A 190 -19.64 15.91 3.70
N GLU A 191 -20.76 15.22 3.44
CA GLU A 191 -21.87 15.70 2.61
C GLU A 191 -21.44 16.19 1.22
N TRP A 192 -20.57 15.44 0.54
CA TRP A 192 -19.96 15.88 -0.73
C TRP A 192 -21.00 16.16 -1.82
N ILE A 193 -22.09 15.37 -1.86
CA ILE A 193 -23.18 15.54 -2.84
C ILE A 193 -23.94 16.85 -2.59
N GLU A 194 -24.24 17.17 -1.33
CA GLU A 194 -24.96 18.41 -0.99
C GLU A 194 -24.09 19.63 -1.25
N GLN A 195 -22.80 19.56 -0.91
CA GLN A 195 -21.86 20.64 -1.19
C GLN A 195 -21.68 20.87 -2.69
N ALA A 196 -21.66 19.81 -3.50
CA ALA A 196 -21.60 19.95 -4.95
C ALA A 196 -22.85 20.67 -5.50
N LYS A 197 -24.04 20.35 -4.98
CA LYS A 197 -25.29 21.05 -5.35
C LYS A 197 -25.25 22.52 -4.93
N GLU A 198 -24.79 22.81 -3.71
CA GLU A 198 -24.66 24.19 -3.22
C GLU A 198 -23.69 25.03 -4.06
N LEU A 199 -22.57 24.45 -4.49
CA LEU A 199 -21.60 25.12 -5.36
C LEU A 199 -22.16 25.37 -6.77
N LEU A 200 -22.96 24.44 -7.31
CA LEU A 200 -23.68 24.64 -8.58
C LEU A 200 -24.75 25.74 -8.46
N ASP A 201 -25.39 25.87 -7.30
CA ASP A 201 -26.33 26.96 -6.99
C ASP A 201 -25.62 28.32 -6.75
N GLY A 202 -24.28 28.39 -6.86
CA GLY A 202 -23.49 29.59 -6.65
C GLY A 202 -23.30 29.99 -5.18
N LYS A 203 -23.58 29.09 -4.23
CA LYS A 203 -23.32 29.35 -2.80
C LYS A 203 -21.83 29.19 -2.51
N PRO A 204 -21.27 29.98 -1.58
CA PRO A 204 -19.85 29.92 -1.25
C PRO A 204 -19.49 28.58 -0.57
N PRO A 205 -18.26 28.05 -0.80
CA PRO A 205 -17.79 26.79 -0.20
C PRO A 205 -18.01 26.76 1.31
N ARG A 206 -18.35 25.60 1.92
CA ARG A 206 -18.62 25.54 3.37
C ARG A 206 -17.37 25.81 4.23
N ALA A 207 -16.19 25.42 3.75
CA ALA A 207 -14.94 25.62 4.46
C ALA A 207 -14.40 27.06 4.34
N LYS A 208 -14.05 27.67 5.47
CA LYS A 208 -13.57 29.08 5.53
C LYS A 208 -12.31 29.32 4.71
N THR A 209 -11.42 28.33 4.62
CA THR A 209 -10.19 28.37 3.79
C THR A 209 -10.51 28.40 2.30
N ASP A 210 -11.55 27.68 1.89
CA ASP A 210 -11.91 27.51 0.48
C ASP A 210 -12.80 28.66 0.01
N ARG A 211 -13.58 29.29 0.92
CA ARG A 211 -14.23 30.60 0.67
C ARG A 211 -13.24 31.71 0.31
N ALA A 212 -12.07 31.72 0.95
CA ALA A 212 -11.03 32.71 0.65
C ALA A 212 -10.44 32.47 -0.74
N ARG A 213 -10.13 31.21 -1.08
CA ARG A 213 -9.62 30.84 -2.40
C ARG A 213 -10.61 31.10 -3.54
N ALA A 214 -11.90 30.85 -3.32
CA ALA A 214 -12.94 31.12 -4.31
C ALA A 214 -13.09 32.63 -4.59
N LYS A 215 -13.00 33.48 -3.56
CA LYS A 215 -13.05 34.95 -3.70
C LYS A 215 -11.86 35.53 -4.47
N ASP A 216 -10.71 34.85 -4.45
CA ASP A 216 -9.52 35.29 -5.19
C ASP A 216 -9.61 34.94 -6.70
N GLN A 217 -10.63 34.20 -7.13
CA GLN A 217 -10.82 33.75 -8.53
C GLN A 217 -12.01 34.41 -9.26
N GLU A 218 -12.81 35.24 -8.57
CA GLU A 218 -13.77 36.18 -9.19
C GLU A 218 -13.08 37.49 -9.58
#